data_AF-A0A8T3X0K2-F1
#
_entry.id   AF-A0A8T3X0K2-F1
#
_cell.length_a   1.000
_cell.length_b   1.000
_cell.length_c   1.000
_cell.angle_alpha   90.00
_cell.angle_beta   90.00
_cell.angle_gamma   90.00
#
_symmetry.space_group_name_H-M   'P 1'
#
loop_
_entity.id
_entity.type
_entity.pdbx_description
1 polymer ?
#
loop_
_entity_poly.entity_id
_entity_poly.type
_entity_poly.pdbx_seq_one_letter_code
_entity_poly.pdbx_strand_id
1 'polypeptide(L)'
;MKSMRRGKEFYDRNYERAMQLHEEGKSVREIAEKLNISYSAVYHWVKGLRKPEAGNVTDFLSFLQQKGPLPAAELKNSFPKHNELFLISGKRGEPVKRYVLDRKFGEYSTWYFISGQEEVLRKRIRGMFETIRGFSEKMKEADL
;
A
#
# COMPACT_ATOMS: atom_id res chain seq x y z
N MET A 1 22.88 13.78 -27.00
CA MET A 1 21.46 13.36 -26.94
C MET A 1 20.85 13.86 -25.63
N LYS A 2 19.79 14.68 -25.68
CA LYS A 2 19.03 15.04 -24.46
C LYS A 2 18.34 13.77 -23.95
N SER A 3 18.70 13.25 -22.78
CA SER A 3 18.01 12.09 -22.21
C SER A 3 16.58 12.51 -21.87
N MET A 4 15.61 11.95 -22.57
CA MET A 4 14.21 12.09 -22.21
C MET A 4 14.04 11.57 -20.78
N ARG A 5 13.53 12.42 -19.88
CA ARG A 5 13.41 12.09 -18.46
C ARG A 5 12.46 10.90 -18.33
N ARG A 6 12.98 9.75 -17.90
CA ARG A 6 12.15 8.55 -17.75
C ARG A 6 11.17 8.78 -16.60
N GLY A 7 9.91 8.41 -16.82
CA GLY A 7 8.84 8.56 -15.84
C GLY A 7 9.04 7.64 -14.63
N LYS A 8 8.40 7.99 -13.51
CA LYS A 8 8.39 7.21 -12.25
C LYS A 8 8.03 5.74 -12.48
N GLU A 9 7.05 5.48 -13.35
CA GLU A 9 6.59 4.13 -13.73
C GLU A 9 7.65 3.25 -14.41
N PHE A 10 8.66 3.86 -15.05
CA PHE A 10 9.77 3.11 -15.64
C PHE A 10 10.66 2.51 -14.54
N TYR A 11 11.00 3.32 -13.54
CA TYR A 11 11.84 2.90 -12.42
C TYR A 11 11.14 1.88 -11.53
N ASP A 12 9.84 2.10 -11.31
CA ASP A 12 8.97 1.20 -10.55
C ASP A 12 8.94 -0.24 -11.12
N ARG A 13 8.72 -0.39 -12.44
CA ARG A 13 8.67 -1.71 -13.09
C ARG A 13 10.01 -2.45 -13.10
N ASN A 14 11.11 -1.71 -13.12
CA ASN A 14 12.43 -2.30 -13.20
C ASN A 14 13.04 -2.58 -11.82
N TYR A 15 12.46 -2.08 -10.73
CA TYR A 15 12.96 -2.31 -9.38
C TYR A 15 13.02 -3.79 -9.03
N GLU A 16 11.88 -4.48 -9.16
CA GLU A 16 11.77 -5.90 -8.81
C GLU A 16 12.71 -6.74 -9.66
N ARG A 17 12.80 -6.46 -10.96
CA ARG A 17 13.74 -7.15 -11.83
C ARG A 17 15.19 -6.86 -11.47
N ALA A 18 15.52 -5.64 -11.03
CA ALA A 18 16.86 -5.31 -10.56
C ALA A 18 17.23 -6.06 -9.28
N MET A 19 16.30 -6.20 -8.33
CA MET A 19 16.51 -6.95 -7.10
C MET A 19 16.70 -8.44 -7.38
N GLN A 20 15.86 -9.04 -8.24
CA GLN A 20 16.04 -10.43 -8.68
C GLN A 20 17.40 -10.68 -9.34
N LEU A 21 17.82 -9.82 -10.27
CA LEU A 21 19.14 -9.96 -10.91
C LEU A 21 20.28 -9.86 -9.89
N HIS A 22 20.11 -9.04 -8.85
CA HIS A 22 21.09 -8.94 -7.78
C HIS A 22 21.15 -10.22 -6.94
N GLU A 23 20.00 -10.82 -6.62
CA GLU A 23 19.90 -12.12 -5.96
C GLU A 23 20.51 -13.25 -6.83
N GLU A 24 20.39 -13.16 -8.15
CA GLU A 24 21.08 -14.01 -9.13
C GLU A 24 22.61 -13.76 -9.20
N GLY A 25 23.15 -12.87 -8.37
CA GLY A 25 24.59 -12.57 -8.28
C GLY A 25 25.11 -11.53 -9.27
N LYS A 26 24.23 -10.84 -10.01
CA LYS A 26 24.66 -9.79 -10.94
C LYS A 26 25.16 -8.55 -10.22
N SER A 27 26.21 -7.96 -10.79
CA SER A 27 26.75 -6.68 -10.33
C SER A 27 25.82 -5.52 -10.66
N VAL A 28 25.90 -4.45 -9.88
CA VAL A 28 25.14 -3.20 -10.11
C VAL A 28 25.32 -2.68 -11.54
N ARG A 29 26.52 -2.83 -12.11
CA ARG A 29 26.83 -2.39 -13.47
C ARG A 29 26.12 -3.25 -14.52
N GLU A 30 26.18 -4.57 -14.40
CA GLU A 30 25.47 -5.48 -15.31
C GLU A 30 23.96 -5.25 -15.27
N ILE A 31 23.40 -5.03 -14.08
CA ILE A 31 21.97 -4.74 -13.91
C ILE A 31 21.59 -3.42 -14.58
N ALA A 32 22.41 -2.38 -14.38
CA ALA A 32 22.21 -1.06 -14.98
C ALA A 32 22.22 -1.13 -16.51
N GLU A 33 23.18 -1.86 -17.09
CA GLU A 33 23.27 -2.07 -18.53
C GLU A 33 22.07 -2.91 -19.05
N LYS A 34 21.76 -4.03 -18.37
CA LYS A 34 20.70 -4.97 -18.77
C LYS A 34 19.30 -4.35 -18.74
N LEU A 35 19.00 -3.55 -17.72
CA LEU A 35 17.69 -2.89 -17.58
C LEU A 35 17.68 -1.48 -18.17
N ASN A 36 18.80 -1.05 -18.76
CA ASN A 36 19.00 0.29 -19.26
C ASN A 36 18.62 1.33 -18.19
N ILE A 37 19.18 1.25 -16.97
CA ILE A 37 18.95 2.17 -15.85
C ILE A 37 20.28 2.80 -15.46
N SER A 38 20.26 4.00 -14.87
CA SER A 38 21.50 4.60 -14.38
C SER A 38 22.12 3.77 -13.25
N TYR A 39 23.44 3.63 -13.28
CA TYR A 39 24.21 2.94 -12.24
C TYR A 39 23.81 3.38 -10.83
N SER A 40 23.71 4.69 -10.59
CA SER A 40 23.34 5.25 -9.28
C SER A 40 21.96 4.81 -8.80
N ALA A 41 20.98 4.65 -9.70
CA ALA A 41 19.65 4.19 -9.31
C ALA A 41 19.71 2.73 -8.84
N VAL A 42 20.35 1.85 -9.61
CA VAL A 42 20.54 0.44 -9.22
C VAL A 42 21.36 0.33 -7.94
N TYR A 43 22.42 1.12 -7.79
CA TYR A 43 23.25 1.15 -6.58
C TYR A 43 22.41 1.49 -5.34
N HIS A 44 21.58 2.53 -5.40
CA HIS A 44 20.71 2.88 -4.28
C HIS A 44 19.67 1.81 -3.96
N TRP A 45 19.16 1.11 -4.98
CA TRP A 45 18.18 0.03 -4.81
C TRP A 45 18.80 -1.16 -4.07
N VAL A 46 19.94 -1.63 -4.57
CA VAL A 46 20.69 -2.76 -4.00
C VAL A 46 21.18 -2.46 -2.57
N LYS A 47 21.61 -1.22 -2.31
CA LYS A 47 22.03 -0.79 -0.96
C LYS A 47 20.87 -0.43 -0.02
N GLY A 48 19.62 -0.51 -0.47
CA GLY A 48 18.45 -0.13 0.33
C GLY A 48 18.36 1.35 0.67
N LEU A 49 19.17 2.21 0.03
CA LEU A 49 19.23 3.65 0.29
C LEU A 49 18.01 4.40 -0.27
N ARG A 50 17.40 3.86 -1.33
CA ARG A 50 16.19 4.42 -1.94
C ARG A 50 15.39 3.30 -2.59
N LYS A 51 14.14 3.11 -2.21
CA LYS A 51 13.22 2.21 -2.91
C LYS A 51 12.32 3.01 -3.87
N PRO A 52 12.09 2.55 -5.10
CA PRO A 52 11.00 3.01 -5.95
C PRO A 52 9.68 2.79 -5.24
N GLU A 53 8.71 3.66 -5.49
CA GLU A 53 7.43 3.60 -4.79
C GLU A 53 6.64 2.32 -5.10
N ALA A 54 6.98 1.61 -6.19
CA ALA A 54 6.49 0.27 -6.46
C ALA A 54 6.63 -0.71 -5.30
N GLY A 55 7.75 -0.71 -4.58
CA GLY A 55 7.92 -1.59 -3.42
C GLY A 55 6.84 -1.35 -2.36
N ASN A 56 6.40 -0.10 -2.20
CA ASN A 56 5.35 0.26 -1.26
C ASN A 56 3.98 -0.32 -1.66
N VAL A 57 3.71 -0.57 -2.96
CA VAL A 57 2.44 -1.16 -3.41
C VAL A 57 2.41 -2.66 -3.11
N THR A 58 3.50 -3.38 -3.40
CA THR A 58 3.63 -4.80 -3.08
C THR A 58 3.60 -5.04 -1.57
N ASP A 59 4.27 -4.17 -0.80
CA ASP A 59 4.24 -4.19 0.67
C ASP A 59 2.81 -3.89 1.18
N PHE A 60 2.12 -2.92 0.59
CA PHE A 60 0.73 -2.58 0.92
C PHE A 60 -0.25 -3.72 0.64
N LEU A 61 -0.10 -4.39 -0.50
CA LEU A 61 -0.86 -5.59 -0.84
C LEU A 61 -0.62 -6.72 0.16
N SER A 62 0.64 -7.05 0.41
CA SER A 62 1.00 -8.10 1.36
C SER A 62 0.46 -7.80 2.76
N PHE A 63 0.49 -6.52 3.16
CA PHE A 63 -0.07 -6.08 4.43
C PHE A 63 -1.59 -6.23 4.49
N LEU A 64 -2.33 -5.83 3.45
CA LEU A 64 -3.78 -6.01 3.38
C LEU A 64 -4.15 -7.49 3.28
N GLN A 65 -3.34 -8.33 2.64
CA GLN A 65 -3.58 -9.77 2.57
C GLN A 65 -3.52 -10.41 3.97
N GLN A 66 -2.56 -9.99 4.79
CA GLN A 66 -2.33 -10.55 6.13
C GLN A 66 -3.24 -9.95 7.21
N LYS A 67 -3.48 -8.64 7.17
CA LYS A 67 -4.15 -7.89 8.25
C LYS A 67 -5.46 -7.23 7.84
N GLY A 68 -5.69 -7.09 6.52
CA GLY A 68 -6.91 -6.55 5.96
C GLY A 68 -8.13 -7.39 6.30
N PRO A 69 -9.34 -6.82 6.17
CA PRO A 69 -9.64 -5.45 5.77
C PRO A 69 -9.42 -4.43 6.90
N LEU A 70 -8.88 -3.24 6.60
CA LEU A 70 -8.50 -2.23 7.61
C LEU A 70 -9.03 -0.82 7.28
N PRO A 71 -9.37 -0.01 8.31
CA PRO A 71 -9.70 1.39 8.13
C PRO A 71 -8.44 2.22 7.83
N ALA A 72 -8.63 3.39 7.22
CA ALA A 72 -7.56 4.34 6.91
C ALA A 72 -6.82 4.79 8.18
N ALA A 73 -7.54 4.97 9.29
CA ALA A 73 -6.99 5.29 10.61
C ALA A 73 -5.86 4.32 11.02
N GLU A 74 -6.08 3.01 10.85
CA GLU A 74 -5.08 1.99 11.21
C GLU A 74 -3.96 1.87 10.18
N LEU A 75 -4.28 2.07 8.90
CA LEU A 75 -3.31 1.99 7.81
C LEU A 75 -2.30 3.13 7.81
N LYS A 76 -2.70 4.34 8.23
CA LYS A 76 -1.88 5.55 8.16
C LYS A 76 -0.56 5.44 8.92
N ASN A 77 -0.49 4.61 9.96
CA ASN A 77 0.71 4.36 10.75
C ASN A 77 1.79 3.62 9.95
N SER A 78 1.40 2.65 9.13
CA SER A 78 2.33 1.86 8.30
C SER A 78 2.45 2.42 6.88
N PHE A 79 1.39 3.03 6.38
CA PHE A 79 1.28 3.56 5.01
C PHE A 79 0.65 4.96 5.04
N PRO A 80 1.40 6.02 5.39
CA PRO A 80 0.88 7.38 5.42
C PRO A 80 0.23 7.80 4.09
N LYS A 81 0.81 7.34 2.97
CA LYS A 81 0.33 7.58 1.60
C LYS A 81 -0.59 6.48 1.05
N HIS A 82 -1.30 5.75 1.91
CA HIS A 82 -2.22 4.67 1.56
C HIS A 82 -3.18 4.99 0.38
N ASN A 83 -3.70 6.23 0.27
CA ASN A 83 -4.56 6.60 -0.86
C ASN A 83 -3.80 6.64 -2.20
N GLU A 84 -2.54 7.12 -2.23
CA GLU A 84 -1.71 7.08 -3.43
C GLU A 84 -1.41 5.62 -3.82
N LEU A 85 -1.10 4.77 -2.83
CA LEU A 85 -0.86 3.34 -3.06
C LEU A 85 -2.09 2.63 -3.63
N PHE A 86 -3.29 2.95 -3.12
CA PHE A 86 -4.54 2.45 -3.70
C PHE A 86 -4.72 2.85 -5.16
N LEU A 87 -4.49 4.13 -5.50
CA LEU A 87 -4.60 4.62 -6.88
C LEU A 87 -3.60 3.95 -7.81
N ILE A 88 -2.36 3.75 -7.35
CA ILE A 88 -1.33 3.04 -8.12
C ILE A 88 -1.71 1.56 -8.29
N SER A 89 -2.21 0.92 -7.24
CA SER A 89 -2.70 -0.47 -7.28
C SER A 89 -3.77 -0.64 -8.35
N GLY A 90 -4.77 0.27 -8.38
CA GLY A 90 -5.82 0.25 -9.40
C GLY A 90 -5.28 0.41 -10.83
N LYS A 91 -4.29 1.29 -11.04
CA LYS A 91 -3.62 1.43 -12.36
C LYS A 91 -2.88 0.17 -12.80
N ARG A 92 -2.40 -0.64 -11.84
CA ARG A 92 -1.68 -1.89 -12.09
C ARG A 92 -2.59 -3.11 -12.25
N GLY A 93 -3.90 -2.93 -12.06
CA GLY A 93 -4.86 -4.04 -12.08
C GLY A 93 -4.79 -4.93 -10.83
N GLU A 94 -4.22 -4.43 -9.75
CA GLU A 94 -4.11 -5.16 -8.49
C GLU A 94 -5.47 -5.29 -7.81
N PRO A 95 -5.73 -6.38 -7.05
CA PRO A 95 -7.06 -6.70 -6.51
C PRO A 95 -7.47 -5.84 -5.29
N VAL A 96 -6.87 -4.67 -5.09
CA VAL A 96 -7.19 -3.76 -3.97
C VAL A 96 -8.50 -3.03 -4.23
N LYS A 97 -9.40 -3.09 -3.25
CA LYS A 97 -10.67 -2.39 -3.22
C LYS A 97 -10.73 -1.42 -2.04
N ARG A 98 -11.63 -0.45 -2.15
CA ARG A 98 -11.94 0.54 -1.12
C ARG A 98 -13.44 0.58 -0.86
N TYR A 99 -13.82 0.60 0.40
CA TYR A 99 -15.19 0.78 0.85
C TYR A 99 -15.29 2.05 1.69
N VAL A 100 -16.34 2.84 1.50
CA VAL A 100 -16.51 4.13 2.15
C VAL A 100 -17.83 4.16 2.90
N LEU A 101 -17.74 4.41 4.20
CA LEU A 101 -18.83 4.65 5.12
C LEU A 101 -19.17 6.15 5.18
N ASP A 102 -20.19 6.47 5.98
CA ASP A 102 -20.56 7.85 6.27
C ASP A 102 -19.38 8.68 6.81
N ARG A 103 -19.32 9.95 6.42
CA ARG A 103 -18.25 10.88 6.80
C ARG A 103 -18.15 11.13 8.30
N LYS A 104 -19.24 10.92 9.06
CA LYS A 104 -19.24 11.08 10.53
C LYS A 104 -18.23 10.18 11.24
N PHE A 105 -17.78 9.11 10.59
CA PHE A 105 -16.76 8.19 11.12
C PHE A 105 -15.32 8.65 10.88
N GLY A 106 -15.10 9.84 10.28
CA GLY A 106 -13.77 10.43 10.13
C GLY A 106 -12.78 9.50 9.41
N GLU A 107 -11.61 9.26 10.00
CA GLU A 107 -10.59 8.36 9.44
C GLU A 107 -11.00 6.87 9.44
N TYR A 108 -12.04 6.49 10.17
CA TYR A 108 -12.64 5.14 10.10
C TYR A 108 -13.70 5.01 9.00
N SER A 109 -13.97 6.09 8.25
CA SER A 109 -14.93 6.06 7.15
C SER A 109 -14.43 5.26 5.96
N THR A 110 -13.12 5.25 5.71
CA THR A 110 -12.54 4.66 4.50
C THR A 110 -11.81 3.37 4.86
N TRP A 111 -12.19 2.27 4.22
CA TRP A 111 -11.62 0.94 4.44
C TRP A 111 -10.95 0.43 3.17
N TYR A 112 -9.79 -0.20 3.31
CA TYR A 112 -9.05 -0.83 2.23
C TYR A 112 -8.96 -2.33 2.46
N PHE A 113 -9.09 -3.10 1.38
CA PHE A 113 -9.14 -4.55 1.43
C PHE A 113 -8.78 -5.15 0.07
N ILE A 114 -8.49 -6.45 0.05
CA ILE A 114 -8.26 -7.21 -1.18
C ILE A 114 -9.53 -7.97 -1.55
N SER A 115 -9.76 -8.16 -2.86
CA SER A 115 -10.84 -8.99 -3.38
C SER A 115 -10.84 -10.37 -2.70
N GLY A 116 -12.01 -10.81 -2.21
CA GLY A 116 -12.16 -12.01 -1.39
C GLY A 116 -12.32 -11.71 0.12
N GLN A 117 -12.02 -10.49 0.57
CA GLN A 117 -12.19 -10.09 1.97
C GLN A 117 -13.55 -9.42 2.27
N GLU A 118 -14.50 -9.42 1.33
CA GLU A 118 -15.77 -8.68 1.45
C GLU A 118 -16.60 -9.10 2.68
N GLU A 119 -16.65 -10.39 2.99
CA GLU A 119 -17.43 -10.88 4.14
C GLU A 119 -16.75 -10.51 5.47
N VAL A 120 -15.42 -10.59 5.52
CA VAL A 120 -14.62 -10.18 6.68
C VAL A 120 -14.80 -8.68 6.93
N LEU A 121 -14.84 -7.87 5.86
CA LEU A 121 -15.07 -6.43 5.93
C LEU A 121 -16.42 -6.13 6.58
N ARG A 122 -17.48 -6.81 6.12
CA ARG A 122 -18.83 -6.64 6.67
C ARG A 122 -18.88 -7.00 8.15
N LYS A 123 -18.23 -8.10 8.55
CA LYS A 123 -18.15 -8.52 9.96
C LYS A 123 -17.42 -7.48 10.82
N ARG A 124 -16.26 -6.98 10.36
CA ARG A 124 -15.49 -5.94 11.09
C ARG A 124 -16.27 -4.64 11.23
N ILE A 125 -16.90 -4.15 10.16
CA ILE A 125 -17.71 -2.92 10.19
C ILE A 125 -18.90 -3.08 11.14
N ARG A 126 -19.56 -4.24 11.14
CA ARG A 126 -20.66 -4.52 12.07
C ARG A 126 -20.18 -4.48 13.52
N GLY A 127 -19.09 -5.17 13.84
CA GLY A 127 -18.52 -5.18 15.19
C GLY A 127 -18.08 -3.78 15.66
N MET A 128 -17.57 -2.95 14.75
CA MET A 128 -17.28 -1.54 15.04
C MET A 128 -18.56 -0.77 15.42
N PHE A 129 -19.66 -0.95 14.69
CA PHE A 129 -20.93 -0.28 15.02
C PHE A 129 -21.54 -0.77 16.33
N GLU A 130 -21.48 -2.07 16.62
CA GLU A 130 -21.94 -2.62 17.90
C GLU A 130 -21.14 -2.03 19.06
N THR A 131 -19.83 -1.89 18.89
CA THR A 131 -18.94 -1.26 19.88
C THR A 131 -19.31 0.20 20.12
N ILE A 132 -19.47 0.99 19.04
CA ILE A 132 -19.86 2.41 19.14
C ILE A 132 -21.22 2.56 19.82
N ARG A 133 -22.18 1.70 19.49
CA ARG A 133 -23.50 1.71 20.11
C ARG A 133 -23.42 1.43 21.61
N GLY A 134 -22.69 0.39 22.00
CA GLY A 134 -22.52 0.05 23.42
C GLY A 134 -21.83 1.16 24.23
N PHE A 135 -20.84 1.85 23.64
CA PHE A 135 -20.25 3.04 24.27
C PHE A 135 -21.27 4.18 24.44
N SER A 136 -22.11 4.42 23.43
CA SER A 136 -23.15 5.46 23.52
C SER A 136 -24.21 5.15 24.56
N GLU A 137 -24.55 3.88 24.78
CA GLU A 137 -25.52 3.46 25.80
C GLU A 137 -24.94 3.64 27.21
N LYS A 138 -23.68 3.21 27.44
CA LYS A 138 -22.98 3.41 28.72
C LYS A 138 -22.78 4.87 29.13
N MET A 139 -22.49 5.74 28.15
CA MET A 139 -22.35 7.19 28.42
C MET A 139 -23.66 7.80 28.90
N LYS A 140 -24.80 7.38 28.32
CA LYS A 140 -26.13 7.87 28.75
C LYS A 140 -26.51 7.40 30.15
N GLU A 141 -26.07 6.21 30.55
CA GLU A 141 -26.30 5.68 31.90
C GLU A 141 -25.40 6.34 32.96
N ALA A 142 -24.22 6.84 32.58
CA ALA A 142 -23.30 7.52 33.50
C ALA A 142 -23.62 9.00 33.73
N ASP A 143 -24.38 9.62 32.82
CA ASP A 143 -24.86 11.01 32.91
C ASP A 143 -26.25 11.12 33.57
N LEU A 144 -26.81 10.01 34.09
CA LEU A 144 -28.09 9.91 34.84
C LEU A 144 -27.82 9.58 36.32
#